data_AF-A0A7Y3ID53-F1
#
_entry.id   AF-A0A7Y3ID53-F1
#
_cell.length_a   1.000
_cell.length_b   1.000
_cell.length_c   1.000
_cell.angle_alpha   90.00
_cell.angle_beta   90.00
_cell.angle_gamma   90.00
#
_symmetry.space_group_name_H-M   'P 1'
#
loop_
_entity.id
_entity.type
_entity.pdbx_description
1 polymer ?
#
loop_
_entity_poly.entity_id
_entity_poly.type
_entity_poly.pdbx_seq_one_letter_code
_entity_poly.pdbx_strand_id
1 'polypeptide(L)'
;MRSSPLRLISGAAVAALVLAALPSETHAQRTQKPVLHGKHWVAITGKPLGATAGAVTFARGGNAVDAAAAMLAATATMWDVLSWGGETQALIYNPHTGEVIGLNALGVAPSGATAEFYQEQGLDFPPEYGPLSAVTPGTPGGLMTMVAEWGQLSLAEVLAPAMEMAQGYPMEENTANRIEGAKERIKGWTYSPDVYLPNLGDEEREGPAPGEIFVQEDLYQTLAKLVEAEADALAEGKSREEAIYAAYDRFYRGDIAEEMVRGIREEGGLITMDDLANWEVIQEEPAMTTYKGIEVYKLTQWTQGPVLLQALNILEDLDLQAMGYNSARYTHALYQSMNLAFADRDFYYGDPYFPPEEPMEGLLSKDYARDRASLIDWDRNDPDIGPGDPYPYQGGINPFREYLEGWHTVKEQSRP
;
A
#
# COMPACT_ATOMS: atom_id res chain seq x y z
N MET A 1 -29.69 -78.46 20.43
CA MET A 1 -29.90 -77.69 19.18
C MET A 1 -31.15 -76.84 19.39
N ARG A 2 -31.03 -75.59 19.89
CA ARG A 2 -30.96 -74.33 19.10
C ARG A 2 -31.93 -74.38 17.91
N SER A 3 -32.99 -73.56 17.83
CA SER A 3 -32.98 -72.09 17.90
C SER A 3 -34.41 -71.51 18.02
N SER A 4 -34.47 -70.27 18.53
CA SER A 4 -35.65 -69.45 18.87
C SER A 4 -36.48 -68.93 17.68
N PRO A 5 -37.74 -68.51 17.93
CA PRO A 5 -38.50 -67.60 17.08
C PRO A 5 -38.29 -66.14 17.56
N LEU A 6 -38.15 -65.17 16.66
CA LEU A 6 -38.58 -63.77 16.86
C LEU A 6 -38.27 -62.94 15.61
N ARG A 7 -39.30 -62.71 14.79
CA ARG A 7 -39.40 -61.56 13.87
C ARG A 7 -40.31 -60.55 14.54
N LEU A 8 -39.79 -59.38 14.92
CA LEU A 8 -40.52 -58.12 15.11
C LEU A 8 -39.60 -57.05 15.72
N ILE A 9 -38.68 -56.47 14.94
CA ILE A 9 -38.21 -55.09 15.16
C ILE A 9 -37.77 -54.53 13.80
N SER A 10 -38.66 -53.83 13.11
CA SER A 10 -38.31 -52.97 11.97
C SER A 10 -39.27 -51.80 11.94
N GLY A 11 -38.86 -50.66 12.49
CA GLY A 11 -39.67 -49.44 12.46
C GLY A 11 -39.17 -48.28 13.34
N ALA A 12 -38.42 -48.54 14.42
CA ALA A 12 -38.05 -47.48 15.36
C ALA A 12 -36.61 -46.93 15.21
N ALA A 13 -35.75 -47.51 14.38
CA ALA A 13 -34.34 -47.13 14.31
C ALA A 13 -34.00 -46.09 13.22
N VAL A 14 -34.92 -45.78 12.31
CA VAL A 14 -34.66 -44.82 11.21
C VAL A 14 -35.13 -43.39 11.56
N ALA A 15 -36.01 -43.23 12.56
CA ALA A 15 -36.51 -41.91 12.97
C ALA A 15 -35.58 -41.15 13.96
N ALA A 16 -34.52 -41.80 14.48
CA ALA A 16 -33.64 -41.20 15.49
C ALA A 16 -32.33 -40.60 14.92
N LEU A 17 -32.07 -40.75 13.62
CA LEU A 17 -30.83 -40.28 12.97
C LEU A 17 -30.97 -38.97 12.18
N VAL A 18 -32.16 -38.35 12.19
CA VAL A 18 -32.44 -37.10 11.47
C VAL A 18 -32.34 -35.86 12.40
N LEU A 19 -32.07 -36.03 13.70
CA LEU A 19 -32.23 -34.96 14.69
C LEU A 19 -30.93 -34.36 15.28
N ALA A 20 -29.80 -34.43 14.58
CA ALA A 20 -28.57 -33.79 15.05
C ALA A 20 -27.67 -33.21 13.96
N ALA A 21 -28.22 -32.80 12.81
CA ALA A 21 -27.57 -31.78 11.99
C ALA A 21 -28.10 -30.41 12.46
N LEU A 22 -27.84 -30.07 13.73
CA LEU A 22 -27.86 -28.66 14.11
C LEU A 22 -26.83 -27.99 13.20
N PRO A 23 -27.16 -26.91 12.48
CA PRO A 23 -26.14 -26.13 11.80
C PRO A 23 -25.13 -25.77 12.89
N SER A 24 -23.91 -26.30 12.77
CA SER A 24 -22.79 -25.79 13.53
C SER A 24 -22.76 -24.32 13.17
N GLU A 25 -23.20 -23.44 14.07
CA GLU A 25 -22.97 -22.02 13.91
C GLU A 25 -21.46 -21.90 13.82
N THR A 26 -20.97 -21.74 12.58
CA THR A 26 -19.59 -21.41 12.30
C THR A 26 -19.40 -20.02 12.86
N HIS A 27 -19.05 -19.96 14.13
CA HIS A 27 -18.64 -18.74 14.77
C HIS A 27 -17.35 -18.32 14.06
N ALA A 28 -17.40 -17.18 13.38
CA ALA A 28 -16.20 -16.57 12.84
C ALA A 28 -15.14 -16.55 13.96
N GLN A 29 -13.92 -16.99 13.64
CA GLN A 29 -12.83 -17.01 14.59
C GLN A 29 -12.70 -15.62 15.21
N ARG A 30 -12.80 -15.53 16.54
CA ARG A 30 -12.59 -14.25 17.22
C ARG A 30 -11.18 -13.78 16.93
N THR A 31 -11.08 -12.61 16.30
CA THR A 31 -9.79 -11.94 16.12
C THR A 31 -9.11 -11.77 17.47
N GLN A 32 -7.79 -11.97 17.52
CA GLN A 32 -6.98 -11.70 18.72
C GLN A 32 -6.77 -10.19 18.94
N LYS A 33 -7.19 -9.34 17.99
CA LYS A 33 -7.14 -7.88 18.13
C LYS A 33 -8.42 -7.37 18.78
N PRO A 34 -8.35 -6.72 19.95
CA PRO A 34 -9.54 -6.14 20.56
C PRO A 34 -10.09 -5.00 19.70
N VAL A 35 -11.42 -4.82 19.69
CA VAL A 35 -12.04 -3.62 19.13
C VAL A 35 -11.67 -2.44 20.00
N LEU A 36 -11.08 -1.40 19.41
CA LEU A 36 -10.73 -0.16 20.10
C LEU A 36 -11.83 0.87 19.90
N HIS A 37 -12.19 1.57 20.98
CA HIS A 37 -13.12 2.69 20.95
C HIS A 37 -12.40 3.92 21.50
N GLY A 38 -12.44 5.04 20.77
CA GLY A 38 -11.88 6.32 21.18
C GLY A 38 -12.96 7.39 21.24
N LYS A 39 -12.93 8.24 22.28
CA LYS A 39 -13.82 9.40 22.40
C LYS A 39 -13.28 10.65 21.69
N HIS A 40 -11.95 10.77 21.61
CA HIS A 40 -11.26 11.97 21.14
C HIS A 40 -10.47 11.72 19.87
N TRP A 41 -9.77 10.59 19.80
CA TRP A 41 -8.97 10.18 18.65
C TRP A 41 -8.77 8.66 18.69
N VAL A 42 -8.35 8.12 17.54
CA VAL A 42 -7.89 6.75 17.35
C VAL A 42 -6.71 6.79 16.39
N ALA A 43 -5.63 6.08 16.70
CA ALA A 43 -4.49 5.86 15.81
C ALA A 43 -4.27 4.35 15.67
N ILE A 44 -4.15 3.87 14.43
CA ILE A 44 -4.03 2.44 14.14
C ILE A 44 -2.93 2.26 13.08
N THR A 45 -2.02 1.33 13.33
CA THR A 45 -0.99 0.90 12.37
C THR A 45 -0.87 -0.63 12.42
N GLY A 46 -0.06 -1.19 11.51
CA GLY A 46 0.34 -2.60 11.59
C GLY A 46 1.24 -2.94 12.79
N LYS A 47 1.84 -1.93 13.44
CA LYS A 47 2.90 -2.09 14.45
C LYS A 47 2.65 -1.24 15.72
N PRO A 48 2.64 -1.83 16.92
CA PRO A 48 2.38 -1.08 18.17
C PRO A 48 3.27 0.14 18.38
N LEU A 49 4.55 0.07 18.01
CA LEU A 49 5.48 1.21 18.12
C LEU A 49 5.06 2.37 17.21
N GLY A 50 4.61 2.10 15.98
CA GLY A 50 4.08 3.12 15.08
C GLY A 50 2.84 3.81 15.65
N ALA A 51 1.87 3.04 16.15
CA ALA A 51 0.66 3.61 16.79
C ALA A 51 1.02 4.41 18.06
N THR A 52 2.05 3.99 18.79
CA THR A 52 2.56 4.69 19.97
C THR A 52 3.19 6.04 19.59
N ALA A 53 3.98 6.09 18.50
CA ALA A 53 4.53 7.34 17.98
C ALA A 53 3.41 8.35 17.67
N GLY A 54 2.38 7.95 16.94
CA GLY A 54 1.24 8.82 16.64
C GLY A 54 0.48 9.27 17.89
N ALA A 55 0.25 8.36 18.85
CA ALA A 55 -0.42 8.68 20.10
C ALA A 55 0.36 9.71 20.94
N VAL A 56 1.69 9.55 21.04
CA VAL A 56 2.57 10.48 21.78
C VAL A 56 2.62 11.84 21.08
N THR A 57 2.75 11.86 19.76
CA THR A 57 2.78 13.10 18.97
C THR A 57 1.46 13.87 19.08
N PHE A 58 0.32 13.19 18.96
CA PHE A 58 -1.00 13.80 19.17
C PHE A 58 -1.15 14.34 20.61
N ALA A 59 -0.71 13.57 21.62
CA ALA A 59 -0.78 13.99 23.02
C ALA A 59 0.08 15.23 23.34
N ARG A 60 1.08 15.54 22.52
CA ARG A 60 1.93 16.74 22.64
C ARG A 60 1.33 17.99 21.95
N GLY A 61 0.15 17.86 21.36
CA GLY A 61 -0.57 18.97 20.74
C GLY A 61 -0.53 18.97 19.21
N GLY A 62 0.01 17.92 18.59
CA GLY A 62 -0.12 17.72 17.15
C GLY A 62 -1.53 17.34 16.73
N ASN A 63 -1.83 17.49 15.45
CA ASN A 63 -3.09 17.07 14.86
C ASN A 63 -3.01 15.65 14.26
N ALA A 64 -4.03 15.23 13.52
CA ALA A 64 -4.07 13.91 12.90
C ALA A 64 -2.96 13.71 11.84
N VAL A 65 -2.54 14.78 11.15
CA VAL A 65 -1.47 14.75 10.16
C VAL A 65 -0.10 14.62 10.83
N ASP A 66 0.18 15.40 11.89
CA ASP A 66 1.41 15.26 12.69
C ASP A 66 1.54 13.83 13.26
N ALA A 67 0.44 13.31 13.80
CA ALA A 67 0.38 11.95 14.34
C ALA A 67 0.63 10.88 13.25
N ALA A 68 0.02 11.04 12.08
CA ALA A 68 0.23 10.14 10.94
C ALA A 68 1.67 10.21 10.40
N ALA A 69 2.27 11.40 10.33
CA ALA A 69 3.66 11.59 9.95
C ALA A 69 4.63 10.91 10.93
N ALA A 70 4.38 11.04 12.24
CA ALA A 70 5.17 10.34 13.26
C ALA A 70 4.99 8.81 13.20
N MET A 71 3.77 8.33 12.94
CA MET A 71 3.49 6.91 12.68
C MET A 71 4.29 6.40 11.49
N LEU A 72 4.26 7.13 10.37
CA LEU A 72 4.99 6.83 9.15
C LEU A 72 6.50 6.74 9.43
N ALA A 73 7.08 7.79 10.03
CA ALA A 73 8.51 7.83 10.39
C ALA A 73 8.93 6.63 11.25
N ALA A 74 8.18 6.35 12.31
CA ALA A 74 8.47 5.23 13.20
C ALA A 74 8.39 3.89 12.46
N THR A 75 7.37 3.67 11.64
CA THR A 75 7.24 2.42 10.87
C THR A 75 8.29 2.26 9.78
N ALA A 76 8.71 3.36 9.14
CA ALA A 76 9.79 3.38 8.16
C ALA A 76 11.15 3.05 8.78
N THR A 77 11.36 3.42 10.06
CA THR A 77 12.55 3.06 10.83
C THR A 77 12.57 1.58 11.26
N MET A 78 11.42 0.91 11.41
CA MET A 78 11.37 -0.49 11.87
C MET A 78 11.86 -1.51 10.83
N TRP A 79 12.15 -1.07 9.60
CA TRP A 79 12.43 -1.92 8.44
C TRP A 79 11.43 -3.08 8.30
N ASP A 80 10.16 -2.72 8.19
CA ASP A 80 9.06 -3.66 7.96
C ASP A 80 8.57 -3.56 6.51
N VAL A 81 7.26 -3.57 6.25
CA VAL A 81 6.70 -3.40 4.90
C VAL A 81 6.81 -1.95 4.36
N LEU A 82 7.38 -1.03 5.15
CA LEU A 82 7.61 0.39 4.81
C LEU A 82 9.07 0.74 5.12
N SER A 83 9.62 1.70 4.37
CA SER A 83 10.99 2.21 4.59
C SER A 83 11.11 3.68 4.19
N TRP A 84 12.20 4.31 4.65
CA TRP A 84 12.59 5.67 4.24
C TRP A 84 12.96 5.78 2.76
N GLY A 85 13.33 4.66 2.13
CA GLY A 85 13.60 4.57 0.68
C GLY A 85 12.35 4.29 -0.18
N GLY A 86 11.19 4.07 0.44
CA GLY A 86 9.94 3.75 -0.25
C GLY A 86 9.12 4.98 -0.64
N GLU A 87 7.82 4.79 -0.81
CA GLU A 87 6.85 5.84 -1.16
C GLU A 87 5.86 6.14 -0.03
N THR A 88 5.20 7.29 -0.13
CA THR A 88 4.08 7.65 0.75
C THR A 88 2.88 8.10 -0.07
N GLN A 89 1.70 7.69 0.40
CA GLN A 89 0.45 8.02 -0.23
C GLN A 89 -0.57 8.32 0.87
N ALA A 90 -1.31 9.41 0.75
CA ALA A 90 -2.25 9.82 1.80
C ALA A 90 -3.57 10.35 1.23
N LEU A 91 -4.66 10.06 1.95
CA LEU A 91 -5.93 10.78 1.81
C LEU A 91 -6.14 11.58 3.09
N ILE A 92 -6.27 12.89 2.97
CA ILE A 92 -6.37 13.81 4.10
C ILE A 92 -7.71 14.53 4.01
N TYR A 93 -8.57 14.32 5.01
CA TYR A 93 -9.81 15.08 5.13
C TYR A 93 -9.58 16.35 5.94
N ASN A 94 -9.86 17.50 5.35
CA ASN A 94 -9.82 18.78 6.04
C ASN A 94 -11.22 19.10 6.60
N PRO A 95 -11.44 19.04 7.92
CA PRO A 95 -12.76 19.28 8.51
C PRO A 95 -13.19 20.75 8.44
N HIS A 96 -12.29 21.68 8.13
CA HIS A 96 -12.61 23.11 8.02
C HIS A 96 -13.14 23.49 6.63
N THR A 97 -12.62 22.85 5.57
CA THR A 97 -13.06 23.08 4.19
C THR A 97 -14.06 22.02 3.72
N GLY A 98 -14.05 20.83 4.33
CA GLY A 98 -14.82 19.67 3.89
C GLY A 98 -14.19 18.91 2.73
N GLU A 99 -12.98 19.29 2.31
CA GLU A 99 -12.28 18.69 1.18
C GLU A 99 -11.50 17.43 1.59
N VAL A 100 -11.38 16.49 0.65
CA VAL A 100 -10.45 15.36 0.75
C VAL A 100 -9.33 15.60 -0.23
N ILE A 101 -8.10 15.57 0.26
CA ILE A 101 -6.88 15.82 -0.51
C ILE A 101 -6.16 14.50 -0.71
N GLY A 102 -5.77 14.21 -1.95
CA GLY A 102 -4.85 13.13 -2.27
C GLY A 102 -3.41 13.64 -2.24
N LEU A 103 -2.52 12.90 -1.61
CA LEU A 103 -1.08 13.14 -1.66
C LEU A 103 -0.39 11.95 -2.31
N ASN A 104 0.32 12.23 -3.40
CA ASN A 104 1.14 11.30 -4.14
C ASN A 104 2.62 11.65 -3.91
N ALA A 105 3.27 10.84 -3.09
CA ALA A 105 4.72 10.79 -2.97
C ALA A 105 5.21 9.41 -3.43
N LEU A 106 4.75 8.99 -4.61
CA LEU A 106 5.27 7.82 -5.34
C LEU A 106 6.63 8.16 -5.93
N GLY A 107 7.57 7.23 -5.81
CA GLY A 107 8.85 7.33 -6.50
C GLY A 107 8.70 7.16 -8.00
N VAL A 108 9.42 7.95 -8.79
CA VAL A 108 9.46 7.81 -10.25
C VAL A 108 10.69 7.05 -10.68
N ALA A 109 10.58 6.35 -11.81
CA ALA A 109 11.72 5.72 -12.43
C ALA A 109 12.80 6.77 -12.78
N PRO A 110 14.08 6.52 -12.48
CA PRO A 110 15.13 7.46 -12.84
C PRO A 110 15.24 7.60 -14.36
N SER A 111 15.77 8.72 -14.84
CA SER A 111 15.80 9.05 -16.28
C SER A 111 16.52 8.01 -17.15
N GLY A 112 17.42 7.22 -16.56
CA GLY A 112 18.14 6.13 -17.23
C GLY A 112 17.38 4.80 -17.30
N ALA A 113 16.27 4.64 -16.59
CA ALA A 113 15.48 3.41 -16.52
C ALA A 113 14.51 3.30 -17.70
N THR A 114 15.03 3.26 -18.93
CA THR A 114 14.21 3.11 -20.14
C THR A 114 13.97 1.64 -20.47
N ALA A 115 12.92 1.35 -21.25
CA ALA A 115 12.66 0.00 -21.74
C ALA A 115 13.86 -0.56 -22.53
N GLU A 116 14.51 0.28 -23.34
CA GLU A 116 15.71 -0.07 -24.10
C GLU A 116 16.88 -0.45 -23.18
N PHE A 117 17.10 0.30 -22.10
CA PHE A 117 18.15 -0.02 -21.13
C PHE A 117 17.98 -1.45 -20.58
N TYR A 118 16.77 -1.80 -20.12
CA TYR A 118 16.53 -3.14 -19.57
C TYR A 118 16.63 -4.23 -20.65
N GLN A 119 16.13 -3.98 -21.86
CA GLN A 119 16.25 -4.92 -22.97
C GLN A 119 17.70 -5.16 -23.39
N GLU A 120 18.55 -4.13 -23.40
CA GLU A 120 19.99 -4.25 -23.67
C GLU A 120 20.73 -5.08 -22.62
N GLN A 121 20.22 -5.09 -21.37
CA GLN A 121 20.70 -5.97 -20.31
C GLN A 121 20.14 -7.40 -20.38
N GLY A 122 19.28 -7.69 -21.37
CA GLY A 122 18.60 -8.98 -21.51
C GLY A 122 17.51 -9.20 -20.46
N LEU A 123 16.90 -8.12 -19.96
CA LEU A 123 15.81 -8.15 -19.00
C LEU A 123 14.50 -7.76 -19.67
N ASP A 124 13.46 -8.58 -19.49
CA ASP A 124 12.12 -8.28 -19.99
C ASP A 124 11.40 -7.21 -19.15
N PHE A 125 11.82 -7.05 -17.89
CA PHE A 125 11.29 -6.08 -16.91
C PHE A 125 12.37 -5.76 -15.85
N PRO A 126 12.24 -4.63 -15.12
CA PRO A 126 13.14 -4.33 -14.01
C PRO A 126 13.20 -5.48 -13.00
N PRO A 127 14.38 -5.80 -12.43
CA PRO A 127 14.51 -6.92 -11.51
C PRO A 127 13.70 -6.69 -10.23
N GLU A 128 13.36 -7.76 -9.52
CA GLU A 128 12.61 -7.66 -8.25
C GLU A 128 13.44 -7.01 -7.13
N TYR A 129 14.77 -7.20 -7.15
CA TYR A 129 15.70 -6.73 -6.11
C TYR A 129 16.91 -6.01 -6.68
N GLY A 130 17.49 -5.15 -5.85
CA GLY A 130 18.74 -4.46 -6.13
C GLY A 130 18.54 -3.05 -6.67
N PRO A 131 19.63 -2.35 -6.99
CA PRO A 131 19.60 -0.92 -7.27
C PRO A 131 18.97 -0.57 -8.62
N LEU A 132 18.80 -1.54 -9.52
CA LEU A 132 18.09 -1.38 -10.79
C LEU A 132 16.56 -1.39 -10.66
N SER A 133 16.03 -1.76 -9.49
CA SER A 133 14.59 -1.69 -9.19
C SER A 133 14.21 -0.45 -8.39
N ALA A 134 15.19 0.38 -8.03
CA ALA A 134 14.99 1.56 -7.20
C ALA A 134 14.37 2.71 -7.99
N VAL A 135 13.43 3.39 -7.34
CA VAL A 135 12.81 4.65 -7.76
C VAL A 135 13.24 5.78 -6.81
N THR A 136 12.93 7.03 -7.16
CA THR A 136 13.18 8.15 -6.24
C THR A 136 12.47 7.94 -4.89
N PRO A 137 13.12 8.08 -3.73
CA PRO A 137 12.45 7.88 -2.44
C PRO A 137 11.38 8.94 -2.20
N GLY A 138 10.15 8.51 -2.00
CA GLY A 138 9.00 9.40 -1.79
C GLY A 138 8.58 9.57 -0.33
N THR A 139 8.87 8.60 0.56
CA THR A 139 8.53 8.69 2.00
C THR A 139 9.00 9.97 2.69
N PRO A 140 10.27 10.41 2.53
CA PRO A 140 10.77 11.62 3.18
C PRO A 140 10.01 12.86 2.71
N GLY A 141 9.87 13.01 1.39
CA GLY A 141 9.18 14.14 0.77
C GLY A 141 7.69 14.19 1.14
N GLY A 142 7.01 13.04 1.09
CA GLY A 142 5.61 12.93 1.49
C GLY A 142 5.40 13.31 2.95
N LEU A 143 6.25 12.80 3.85
CA LEU A 143 6.21 13.15 5.27
C LEU A 143 6.42 14.65 5.50
N MET A 144 7.47 15.23 4.93
CA MET A 144 7.79 16.65 5.14
C MET A 144 6.70 17.55 4.54
N THR A 145 6.18 17.22 3.36
CA THR A 145 5.05 17.94 2.75
C THR A 145 3.80 17.88 3.63
N MET A 146 3.45 16.69 4.17
CA MET A 146 2.32 16.56 5.07
C MET A 146 2.43 17.47 6.31
N VAL A 147 3.61 17.51 6.93
CA VAL A 147 3.84 18.32 8.14
C VAL A 147 3.91 19.81 7.80
N ALA A 148 4.53 20.19 6.67
CA ALA A 148 4.59 21.57 6.22
C ALA A 148 3.20 22.16 5.98
N GLU A 149 2.41 21.48 5.14
CA GLU A 149 1.11 21.95 4.62
C GLU A 149 -0.01 21.86 5.66
N TRP A 150 -0.07 20.75 6.41
CA TRP A 150 -1.21 20.45 7.29
C TRP A 150 -0.81 20.09 8.71
N GLY A 151 0.48 20.08 9.04
CA GLY A 151 0.96 19.86 10.40
C GLY A 151 0.89 21.11 11.29
N GLN A 152 1.14 20.90 12.58
CA GLN A 152 1.25 21.96 13.59
C GLN A 152 2.60 21.95 14.30
N LEU A 153 3.29 20.81 14.31
CA LEU A 153 4.54 20.61 15.04
C LEU A 153 5.76 20.85 14.15
N SER A 154 6.93 20.96 14.77
CA SER A 154 8.20 20.97 14.03
C SER A 154 8.59 19.57 13.55
N LEU A 155 9.51 19.51 12.59
CA LEU A 155 10.08 18.25 12.12
C LEU A 155 10.81 17.53 13.27
N ALA A 156 11.49 18.27 14.14
CA ALA A 156 12.11 17.71 15.35
C ALA A 156 11.10 16.98 16.26
N GLU A 157 9.91 17.55 16.45
CA GLU A 157 8.87 16.96 17.28
C GLU A 157 8.24 15.73 16.64
N VAL A 158 8.01 15.77 15.31
CA VAL A 158 7.42 14.66 14.54
C VAL A 158 8.40 13.49 14.40
N LEU A 159 9.69 13.76 14.14
CA LEU A 159 10.72 12.74 13.94
C LEU A 159 11.28 12.17 15.24
N ALA A 160 11.05 12.81 16.40
CA ALA A 160 11.61 12.36 17.68
C ALA A 160 11.43 10.86 17.97
N PRO A 161 10.24 10.24 17.78
CA PRO A 161 10.10 8.79 18.01
C PRO A 161 10.96 7.95 17.06
N ALA A 162 11.04 8.34 15.78
CA ALA A 162 11.83 7.62 14.79
C ALA A 162 13.35 7.76 15.03
N MET A 163 13.78 8.93 15.51
CA MET A 163 15.18 9.16 15.91
C MET A 163 15.55 8.35 17.16
N GLU A 164 14.68 8.31 18.19
CA GLU A 164 14.89 7.44 19.36
C GLU A 164 15.00 5.97 18.94
N MET A 165 14.12 5.52 18.03
CA MET A 165 14.17 4.16 17.50
C MET A 165 15.45 3.92 16.69
N ALA A 166 15.91 4.86 15.87
CA ALA A 166 17.16 4.69 15.11
C ALA A 166 18.37 4.46 16.02
N GLN A 167 18.36 4.99 17.25
CA GLN A 167 19.39 4.73 18.27
C GLN A 167 19.27 3.35 18.94
N GLY A 168 18.14 2.66 18.79
CA GLY A 168 17.93 1.33 19.33
C GLY A 168 16.45 0.99 19.56
N TYR A 169 15.99 -0.13 19.03
CA TYR A 169 14.68 -0.71 19.37
C TYR A 169 14.73 -2.24 19.39
N PRO A 170 13.87 -2.90 20.19
CA PRO A 170 13.83 -4.37 20.21
C PRO A 170 13.28 -4.92 18.90
N MET A 171 14.04 -5.81 18.25
CA MET A 171 13.68 -6.40 16.97
C MET A 171 12.49 -7.37 17.11
N GLU A 172 11.52 -7.27 16.20
CA GLU A 172 10.39 -8.20 16.15
C GLU A 172 10.80 -9.56 15.58
N GLU A 173 10.22 -10.63 16.10
CA GLU A 173 10.54 -12.01 15.69
C GLU A 173 10.35 -12.24 14.18
N ASN A 174 9.24 -11.74 13.60
CA ASN A 174 8.97 -11.93 12.18
C ASN A 174 10.03 -11.20 11.32
N THR A 175 10.30 -9.94 11.63
CA THR A 175 11.32 -9.15 10.94
C THR A 175 12.67 -9.83 11.09
N ALA A 176 13.14 -10.12 12.32
CA ALA A 176 14.37 -10.86 12.59
C ALA A 176 14.52 -12.12 11.71
N ASN A 177 13.47 -12.93 11.62
CA ASN A 177 13.47 -14.16 10.82
C ASN A 177 13.53 -13.90 9.31
N ARG A 178 12.91 -12.83 8.82
CA ARG A 178 13.05 -12.39 7.43
C ARG A 178 14.46 -11.93 7.11
N ILE A 179 15.10 -11.18 8.01
CA ILE A 179 16.50 -10.74 7.86
C ILE A 179 17.42 -11.95 7.75
N GLU A 180 17.34 -12.86 8.73
CA GLU A 180 18.16 -14.07 8.75
C GLU A 180 17.92 -14.94 7.51
N GLY A 181 16.66 -15.12 7.10
CA GLY A 181 16.32 -15.86 5.88
C GLY A 181 16.83 -15.20 4.59
N ALA A 182 17.07 -13.88 4.59
CA ALA A 182 17.56 -13.12 3.45
C ALA A 182 19.07 -12.83 3.51
N LYS A 183 19.81 -13.35 4.50
CA LYS A 183 21.20 -12.96 4.80
C LYS A 183 22.15 -13.09 3.61
N GLU A 184 22.03 -14.14 2.81
CA GLU A 184 22.91 -14.34 1.64
C GLU A 184 22.70 -13.27 0.57
N ARG A 185 21.47 -12.78 0.39
CA ARG A 185 21.20 -11.64 -0.49
C ARG A 185 21.73 -10.35 0.12
N ILE A 186 21.53 -10.15 1.42
CA ILE A 186 22.00 -8.96 2.14
C ILE A 186 23.53 -8.82 2.05
N LYS A 187 24.27 -9.94 2.18
CA LYS A 187 25.73 -10.02 1.98
C LYS A 187 26.20 -9.62 0.58
N GLY A 188 25.29 -9.64 -0.40
CA GLY A 188 25.59 -9.23 -1.77
C GLY A 188 25.60 -7.70 -1.97
N TRP A 189 25.14 -6.92 -0.99
CA TRP A 189 25.11 -5.46 -1.04
C TRP A 189 26.21 -4.88 -0.14
N THR A 190 26.91 -3.85 -0.57
CA THR A 190 28.15 -3.37 0.08
C THR A 190 27.90 -2.90 1.50
N TYR A 191 26.86 -2.10 1.72
CA TYR A 191 26.62 -1.41 3.00
C TYR A 191 25.58 -2.09 3.90
N SER A 192 24.76 -2.98 3.33
CA SER A 192 23.63 -3.59 4.05
C SER A 192 24.03 -4.56 5.16
N PRO A 193 25.10 -5.37 5.05
CA PRO A 193 25.52 -6.28 6.12
C PRO A 193 25.83 -5.57 7.43
N ASP A 194 26.48 -4.40 7.37
CA ASP A 194 26.87 -3.65 8.56
C ASP A 194 25.68 -3.19 9.40
N VAL A 195 24.51 -3.01 8.77
CA VAL A 195 23.27 -2.62 9.44
C VAL A 195 22.44 -3.84 9.79
N TYR A 196 22.17 -4.72 8.82
CA TYR A 196 21.17 -5.77 8.96
C TYR A 196 21.70 -7.08 9.53
N LEU A 197 23.02 -7.29 9.52
CA LEU A 197 23.66 -8.49 10.07
C LEU A 197 24.57 -8.10 11.25
N PRO A 198 23.99 -7.63 12.38
CA PRO A 198 24.77 -7.16 13.53
C PRO A 198 25.65 -8.27 14.15
N ASN A 199 25.32 -9.54 13.88
CA ASN A 199 26.03 -10.72 14.35
C ASN A 199 26.79 -11.41 13.19
N LEU A 200 27.24 -10.65 12.18
CA LEU A 200 27.92 -11.20 11.00
C LEU A 200 29.07 -12.15 11.38
N GLY A 201 29.02 -13.37 10.85
CA GLY A 201 30.01 -14.42 11.14
C GLY A 201 29.71 -15.31 12.35
N ASP A 202 28.61 -15.09 13.07
CA ASP A 202 28.13 -16.00 14.10
C ASP A 202 27.62 -17.34 13.48
N GLU A 203 27.89 -18.46 14.16
CA GLU A 203 27.58 -19.80 13.65
C GLU A 203 26.08 -20.17 13.77
N GLU A 204 25.34 -19.53 14.67
CA GLU A 204 23.92 -19.78 14.91
C GLU A 204 23.03 -18.82 14.12
N ARG A 205 23.33 -17.52 14.17
CA ARG A 205 22.50 -16.48 13.54
C ARG A 205 23.28 -15.20 13.26
N GLU A 206 23.25 -14.74 12.01
CA GLU A 206 23.97 -13.52 11.61
C GLU A 206 23.07 -12.27 11.67
N GLY A 207 21.77 -12.43 11.45
CA GLY A 207 20.79 -11.37 11.69
C GLY A 207 20.53 -11.14 13.20
N PRO A 208 19.75 -10.09 13.56
CA PRO A 208 19.38 -9.86 14.94
C PRO A 208 18.49 -10.99 15.47
N ALA A 209 18.64 -11.32 16.75
CA ALA A 209 17.72 -12.20 17.47
C ALA A 209 16.40 -11.47 17.82
N PRO A 210 15.28 -12.19 17.97
CA PRO A 210 14.04 -11.59 18.48
C PRO A 210 14.27 -10.90 19.84
N GLY A 211 13.91 -9.63 19.95
CA GLY A 211 14.11 -8.80 21.14
C GLY A 211 15.50 -8.17 21.29
N GLU A 212 16.45 -8.51 20.42
CA GLU A 212 17.76 -7.84 20.36
C GLU A 212 17.58 -6.35 20.03
N ILE A 213 18.40 -5.49 20.64
CA ILE A 213 18.36 -4.05 20.34
C ILE A 213 19.04 -3.81 19.00
N PHE A 214 18.24 -3.43 18.01
CA PHE A 214 18.67 -3.12 16.66
C PHE A 214 18.91 -1.62 16.51
N VAL A 215 20.09 -1.24 16.01
CA VAL A 215 20.59 0.14 15.93
C VAL A 215 20.84 0.52 14.48
N GLN A 216 20.48 1.75 14.11
CA GLN A 216 20.64 2.32 12.77
C GLN A 216 21.23 3.73 12.89
N GLU A 217 22.51 3.82 13.26
CA GLU A 217 23.18 5.10 13.53
C GLU A 217 23.18 6.03 12.31
N ASP A 218 23.46 5.52 11.11
CA ASP A 218 23.47 6.33 9.89
C ASP A 218 22.08 6.88 9.53
N LEU A 219 21.02 6.14 9.87
CA LEU A 219 19.65 6.64 9.73
C LEU A 219 19.39 7.76 10.75
N TYR A 220 19.81 7.60 12.01
CA TYR A 220 19.71 8.68 13.00
C TYR A 220 20.41 9.95 12.51
N GLN A 221 21.63 9.84 11.99
CA GLN A 221 22.36 10.99 11.46
C GLN A 221 21.65 11.63 10.26
N THR A 222 21.05 10.82 9.38
CA THR A 222 20.24 11.34 8.27
C THR A 222 19.03 12.14 8.78
N LEU A 223 18.29 11.62 9.76
CA LEU A 223 17.15 12.33 10.34
C LEU A 223 17.59 13.60 11.10
N ALA A 224 18.73 13.54 11.79
CA ALA A 224 19.30 14.70 12.49
C ALA A 224 19.66 15.84 11.53
N LYS A 225 20.18 15.52 10.35
CA LYS A 225 20.46 16.52 9.29
C LYS A 225 19.20 17.22 8.79
N LEU A 226 18.06 16.52 8.72
CA LEU A 226 16.78 17.12 8.35
C LEU A 226 16.30 18.10 9.44
N VAL A 227 16.40 17.70 10.71
CA VAL A 227 16.06 18.56 11.86
C VAL A 227 16.98 19.79 11.93
N GLU A 228 18.27 19.62 11.67
CA GLU A 228 19.24 20.73 11.59
C GLU A 228 18.86 21.72 10.49
N ALA A 229 18.48 21.24 9.30
CA ALA A 229 18.09 22.09 8.19
C ALA A 229 16.84 22.93 8.51
N GLU A 230 15.83 22.35 9.17
CA GLU A 230 14.67 23.10 9.67
C GLU A 230 15.12 24.18 10.68
N ALA A 231 15.95 23.81 11.65
CA ALA A 231 16.40 24.72 12.70
C ALA A 231 17.22 25.91 12.15
N ASP A 232 18.11 25.66 11.19
CA ASP A 232 18.92 26.68 10.54
C ASP A 232 18.05 27.65 9.75
N ALA A 233 17.10 27.14 8.96
CA ALA A 233 16.16 27.97 8.21
C ALA A 233 15.29 28.85 9.13
N LEU A 234 14.83 28.31 10.27
CA LEU A 234 14.12 29.10 11.28
C LEU A 234 15.02 30.19 11.88
N ALA A 235 16.30 29.90 12.14
CA ALA A 235 17.25 30.89 12.64
C ALA A 235 17.52 32.02 11.64
N GLU A 236 17.39 31.74 10.34
CA GLU A 236 17.43 32.73 9.25
C GLU A 236 16.12 33.53 9.09
N GLY A 237 15.10 33.21 9.88
CA GLY A 237 13.82 33.93 9.91
C GLY A 237 12.78 33.42 8.91
N LYS A 238 12.96 32.20 8.38
CA LYS A 238 11.93 31.52 7.57
C LYS A 238 10.70 31.16 8.40
N SER A 239 9.55 31.05 7.74
CA SER A 239 8.36 30.46 8.35
C SER A 239 8.55 28.96 8.63
N ARG A 240 7.69 28.36 9.47
CA ARG A 240 7.74 26.92 9.76
C ARG A 240 7.66 26.07 8.49
N GLU A 241 6.74 26.43 7.60
CA GLU A 241 6.53 25.73 6.34
C GLU A 241 7.79 25.80 5.45
N GLU A 242 8.33 27.01 5.22
CA GLU A 242 9.58 27.20 4.47
C GLU A 242 10.77 26.46 5.11
N ALA A 243 10.83 26.39 6.44
CA ALA A 243 11.89 25.70 7.16
C ALA A 243 11.81 24.18 7.01
N ILE A 244 10.61 23.59 7.04
CA ILE A 244 10.42 22.17 6.76
C ILE A 244 10.79 21.87 5.30
N TYR A 245 10.45 22.77 4.37
CA TYR A 245 10.89 22.63 2.97
C TYR A 245 12.40 22.81 2.78
N ALA A 246 13.12 23.52 3.67
CA ALA A 246 14.58 23.51 3.66
C ALA A 246 15.15 22.12 4.00
N ALA A 247 14.51 21.37 4.91
CA ALA A 247 14.85 19.97 5.18
C ALA A 247 14.53 19.07 3.98
N TYR A 248 13.40 19.31 3.31
CA TYR A 248 13.05 18.67 2.03
C TYR A 248 14.17 18.90 1.00
N ASP A 249 14.58 20.15 0.80
CA ASP A 249 15.65 20.49 -0.15
C ASP A 249 16.98 19.84 0.20
N ARG A 250 17.33 19.76 1.49
CA ARG A 250 18.54 19.05 1.92
C ARG A 250 18.50 17.57 1.54
N PHE A 251 17.33 16.92 1.64
CA PHE A 251 17.17 15.52 1.26
C PHE A 251 17.34 15.29 -0.25
N TYR A 252 16.71 16.12 -1.09
CA TYR A 252 16.63 15.89 -2.55
C TYR A 252 17.69 16.63 -3.36
N ARG A 253 18.33 17.66 -2.80
CA ARG A 253 19.28 18.55 -3.49
C ARG A 253 20.58 18.78 -2.72
N GLY A 254 20.65 18.37 -1.45
CA GLY A 254 21.78 18.60 -0.57
C GLY A 254 22.70 17.39 -0.39
N ASP A 255 23.42 17.38 0.74
CA ASP A 255 24.42 16.37 1.08
C ASP A 255 23.84 14.96 1.25
N ILE A 256 22.55 14.84 1.58
CA ILE A 256 21.86 13.55 1.66
C ILE A 256 21.63 12.97 0.25
N ALA A 257 21.21 13.82 -0.71
CA ALA A 257 21.04 13.40 -2.11
C ALA A 257 22.38 12.98 -2.73
N GLU A 258 23.45 13.76 -2.49
CA GLU A 258 24.79 13.43 -2.98
C GLU A 258 25.26 12.06 -2.49
N GLU A 259 25.07 11.77 -1.21
CA GLU A 259 25.46 10.50 -0.60
C GLU A 259 24.60 9.32 -1.11
N MET A 260 23.30 9.54 -1.27
CA MET A 260 22.40 8.53 -1.85
C MET A 260 22.79 8.18 -3.28
N VAL A 261 23.04 9.19 -4.13
CA VAL A 261 23.43 8.99 -5.52
C VAL A 261 24.79 8.31 -5.60
N ARG A 262 25.74 8.67 -4.75
CA ARG A 262 27.04 7.98 -4.67
C ARG A 262 26.84 6.49 -4.36
N GLY A 263 26.14 6.18 -3.26
CA GLY A 263 25.96 4.80 -2.80
C GLY A 263 25.21 3.92 -3.80
N ILE A 264 24.12 4.44 -4.39
CA ILE A 264 23.33 3.67 -5.36
C ILE A 264 24.10 3.43 -6.66
N ARG A 265 24.94 4.38 -7.09
CA ARG A 265 25.75 4.24 -8.30
C ARG A 265 26.89 3.25 -8.15
N GLU A 266 27.49 3.16 -6.97
CA GLU A 266 28.50 2.14 -6.65
C GLU A 266 27.94 0.71 -6.77
N GLU A 267 26.66 0.54 -6.46
CA GLU A 267 25.94 -0.73 -6.61
C GLU A 267 25.41 -0.97 -8.04
N GLY A 268 25.55 0.01 -8.94
CA GLY A 268 25.10 -0.09 -10.34
C GLY A 268 23.68 0.42 -10.60
N GLY A 269 23.10 1.21 -9.70
CA GLY A 269 21.79 1.83 -9.88
C GLY A 269 21.77 3.02 -10.84
N LEU A 270 20.57 3.53 -11.08
CA LEU A 270 20.30 4.50 -12.15
C LEU A 270 19.92 5.90 -11.69
N ILE A 271 19.68 6.12 -10.40
CA ILE A 271 19.30 7.44 -9.86
C ILE A 271 20.46 8.44 -10.01
N THR A 272 20.16 9.64 -10.49
CA THR A 272 21.05 10.80 -10.56
C THR A 272 20.64 11.89 -9.57
N MET A 273 21.50 12.89 -9.38
CA MET A 273 21.13 14.11 -8.67
C MET A 273 19.98 14.85 -9.37
N ASP A 274 19.94 14.85 -10.70
CA ASP A 274 18.87 15.51 -11.46
C ASP A 274 17.53 14.79 -11.27
N ASP A 275 17.53 13.45 -11.16
CA ASP A 275 16.31 12.68 -10.87
C ASP A 275 15.73 13.07 -9.51
N LEU A 276 16.58 13.17 -8.48
CA LEU A 276 16.14 13.59 -7.14
C LEU A 276 15.72 15.06 -7.11
N ALA A 277 16.48 15.94 -7.77
CA ALA A 277 16.23 17.38 -7.75
C ALA A 277 14.97 17.80 -8.53
N ASN A 278 14.53 16.99 -9.50
CA ASN A 278 13.31 17.24 -10.28
C ASN A 278 12.08 16.50 -9.76
N TRP A 279 12.24 15.61 -8.77
CA TRP A 279 11.11 14.92 -8.15
C TRP A 279 10.40 15.83 -7.14
N GLU A 280 9.07 15.77 -7.14
CA GLU A 280 8.22 16.48 -6.18
C GLU A 280 6.99 15.68 -5.76
N VAL A 281 6.44 16.02 -4.60
CA VAL A 281 5.17 15.48 -4.13
C VAL A 281 4.04 16.15 -4.89
N ILE A 282 3.09 15.35 -5.36
CA ILE A 282 1.92 15.83 -6.09
C ILE A 282 0.70 15.84 -5.16
N GLN A 283 0.00 16.98 -5.11
CA GLN A 283 -1.31 17.07 -4.50
C GLN A 283 -2.38 16.86 -5.58
N GLU A 284 -3.27 15.92 -5.35
CA GLU A 284 -4.24 15.44 -6.33
C GLU A 284 -5.67 15.55 -5.80
N GLU A 285 -6.62 15.77 -6.70
CA GLU A 285 -8.03 15.50 -6.39
C GLU A 285 -8.25 13.98 -6.38
N PRO A 286 -8.72 13.40 -5.26
CA PRO A 286 -8.91 11.96 -5.17
C PRO A 286 -10.08 11.48 -6.03
N ALA A 287 -9.96 10.28 -6.59
CA ALA A 287 -11.08 9.60 -7.20
C ALA A 287 -12.17 9.29 -6.15
N MET A 288 -13.43 9.44 -6.55
CA MET A 288 -14.56 9.28 -5.63
C MET A 288 -15.76 8.60 -6.31
N THR A 289 -16.50 7.82 -5.54
CA THR A 289 -17.88 7.45 -5.87
C THR A 289 -18.77 7.49 -4.63
N THR A 290 -20.08 7.52 -4.83
CA THR A 290 -21.04 7.24 -3.76
C THR A 290 -21.43 5.78 -3.78
N TYR A 291 -21.53 5.12 -2.62
CA TYR A 291 -22.09 3.79 -2.49
C TYR A 291 -23.11 3.78 -1.35
N LYS A 292 -24.40 3.60 -1.69
CA LYS A 292 -25.49 3.52 -0.70
C LYS A 292 -25.52 4.72 0.28
N GLY A 293 -25.25 5.92 -0.23
CA GLY A 293 -25.25 7.17 0.55
C GLY A 293 -23.94 7.48 1.30
N ILE A 294 -22.87 6.73 1.04
CA ILE A 294 -21.54 6.97 1.60
C ILE A 294 -20.60 7.41 0.48
N GLU A 295 -19.87 8.50 0.67
CA GLU A 295 -18.77 8.89 -0.21
C GLU A 295 -17.55 8.02 0.07
N VAL A 296 -16.99 7.42 -0.98
CA VAL A 296 -15.82 6.55 -0.90
C VAL A 296 -14.72 7.17 -1.75
N TYR A 297 -13.62 7.52 -1.10
CA TYR A 297 -12.46 8.15 -1.74
C TYR A 297 -11.34 7.14 -1.93
N LYS A 298 -10.64 7.28 -3.06
CA LYS A 298 -9.38 6.64 -3.37
C LYS A 298 -8.45 7.67 -3.98
N LEU A 299 -7.15 7.42 -3.87
CA LEU A 299 -6.20 8.08 -4.76
C LEU A 299 -6.49 7.70 -6.21
N THR A 300 -5.88 8.42 -7.14
CA THR A 300 -6.14 8.30 -8.57
C THR A 300 -5.58 6.98 -9.15
N GLN A 301 -5.70 6.82 -10.47
CA GLN A 301 -5.50 5.56 -11.20
C GLN A 301 -4.11 4.95 -11.04
N TRP A 302 -3.05 5.73 -10.78
CA TRP A 302 -1.70 5.21 -10.57
C TRP A 302 -1.62 4.24 -9.38
N THR A 303 -2.49 4.42 -8.37
CA THR A 303 -2.55 3.51 -7.20
C THR A 303 -3.27 2.21 -7.46
N GLN A 304 -3.91 2.04 -8.62
CA GLN A 304 -4.89 0.97 -8.88
C GLN A 304 -6.14 1.05 -8.00
N GLY A 305 -6.17 1.94 -6.99
CA GLY A 305 -7.20 2.04 -5.96
C GLY A 305 -8.63 2.28 -6.47
N PRO A 306 -8.85 3.06 -7.56
CA PRO A 306 -10.18 3.26 -8.13
C PRO A 306 -10.89 1.98 -8.57
N VAL A 307 -10.19 0.85 -8.72
CA VAL A 307 -10.82 -0.46 -8.99
C VAL A 307 -11.86 -0.83 -7.92
N LEU A 308 -11.66 -0.41 -6.66
CA LEU A 308 -12.65 -0.58 -5.60
C LEU A 308 -13.90 0.26 -5.87
N LEU A 309 -13.72 1.52 -6.30
CA LEU A 309 -14.83 2.42 -6.59
C LEU A 309 -15.68 1.87 -7.74
N GLN A 310 -15.04 1.36 -8.78
CA GLN A 310 -15.71 0.70 -9.89
C GLN A 310 -16.48 -0.55 -9.43
N ALA A 311 -15.86 -1.42 -8.63
CA ALA A 311 -16.55 -2.59 -8.08
C ALA A 311 -17.76 -2.21 -7.21
N LEU A 312 -17.65 -1.15 -6.40
CA LEU A 312 -18.77 -0.61 -5.63
C LEU A 312 -19.90 -0.10 -6.53
N ASN A 313 -19.56 0.57 -7.64
CA ASN A 313 -20.56 1.02 -8.61
C ASN A 313 -21.33 -0.16 -9.23
N ILE A 314 -20.63 -1.25 -9.60
CA ILE A 314 -21.25 -2.46 -10.15
C ILE A 314 -22.19 -3.10 -9.11
N LEU A 315 -21.78 -3.13 -7.85
CA LEU A 315 -22.55 -3.70 -6.74
C LEU A 315 -23.73 -2.82 -6.28
N GLU A 316 -23.76 -1.53 -6.63
CA GLU A 316 -24.68 -0.57 -6.02
C GLU A 316 -26.15 -0.92 -6.24
N ASP A 317 -26.51 -1.46 -7.41
CA ASP A 317 -27.90 -1.84 -7.71
C ASP A 317 -28.24 -3.27 -7.25
N LEU A 318 -27.28 -4.00 -6.66
CA LEU A 318 -27.48 -5.36 -6.16
C LEU A 318 -27.91 -5.36 -4.67
N ASP A 319 -28.85 -6.23 -4.31
CA ASP A 319 -29.28 -6.42 -2.92
C ASP A 319 -28.45 -7.50 -2.21
N LEU A 320 -27.22 -7.13 -1.83
CA LEU A 320 -26.32 -8.03 -1.11
C LEU A 320 -26.87 -8.50 0.24
N GLN A 321 -27.74 -7.71 0.88
CA GLN A 321 -28.33 -8.08 2.16
C GLN A 321 -29.34 -9.22 1.98
N ALA A 322 -30.20 -9.14 0.97
CA ALA A 322 -31.15 -10.20 0.64
C ALA A 322 -30.46 -11.49 0.19
N MET A 323 -29.25 -11.40 -0.39
CA MET A 323 -28.45 -12.58 -0.75
C MET A 323 -27.93 -13.35 0.47
N GLY A 324 -27.83 -12.71 1.64
CA GLY A 324 -27.30 -13.30 2.88
C GLY A 324 -25.77 -13.31 2.94
N TYR A 325 -25.20 -12.73 4.00
CA TYR A 325 -23.76 -12.64 4.19
C TYR A 325 -23.06 -14.00 4.10
N ASN A 326 -21.98 -14.07 3.33
CA ASN A 326 -21.21 -15.29 3.05
C ASN A 326 -22.00 -16.46 2.41
N SER A 327 -23.19 -16.21 1.86
CA SER A 327 -23.85 -17.20 1.00
C SER A 327 -23.11 -17.35 -0.32
N ALA A 328 -23.33 -18.45 -1.03
CA ALA A 328 -22.79 -18.64 -2.37
C ALA A 328 -23.20 -17.50 -3.32
N ARG A 329 -24.45 -17.02 -3.21
CA ARG A 329 -24.98 -15.94 -4.05
C ARG A 329 -24.29 -14.60 -3.77
N TYR A 330 -24.06 -14.30 -2.50
CA TYR A 330 -23.33 -13.10 -2.07
C TYR A 330 -21.88 -13.14 -2.57
N THR A 331 -21.18 -14.24 -2.33
CA THR A 331 -19.79 -14.42 -2.78
C THR A 331 -19.67 -14.34 -4.29
N HIS A 332 -20.62 -14.93 -5.03
CA HIS A 332 -20.67 -14.86 -6.48
C HIS A 332 -20.79 -13.42 -6.98
N ALA A 333 -21.69 -12.62 -6.39
CA ALA A 333 -21.87 -11.22 -6.76
C ALA A 333 -20.59 -10.39 -6.53
N LEU A 334 -19.92 -10.57 -5.38
CA LEU A 334 -18.66 -9.89 -5.09
C LEU A 334 -17.56 -10.30 -6.07
N TYR A 335 -17.37 -11.61 -6.26
CA TYR A 335 -16.32 -12.16 -7.11
C TYR A 335 -16.48 -11.70 -8.57
N GLN A 336 -17.69 -11.79 -9.13
CA GLN A 336 -17.95 -11.36 -10.51
C GLN A 336 -17.78 -9.85 -10.70
N SER A 337 -18.23 -9.05 -9.73
CA SER A 337 -18.05 -7.59 -9.77
C SER A 337 -16.57 -7.20 -9.71
N MET A 338 -15.78 -7.90 -8.88
CA MET A 338 -14.34 -7.74 -8.83
C MET A 338 -13.69 -8.15 -10.15
N ASN A 339 -14.02 -9.30 -10.73
CA ASN A 339 -13.42 -9.73 -12.00
C ASN A 339 -13.65 -8.70 -13.13
N LEU A 340 -14.86 -8.16 -13.24
CA LEU A 340 -15.20 -7.12 -14.21
C LEU A 340 -14.35 -5.86 -14.04
N ALA A 341 -14.19 -5.40 -12.80
CA ALA A 341 -13.40 -4.20 -12.48
C ALA A 341 -11.89 -4.45 -12.63
N PHE A 342 -11.39 -5.63 -12.23
CA PHE A 342 -9.98 -5.98 -12.40
C PHE A 342 -9.61 -6.14 -13.88
N ALA A 343 -10.49 -6.71 -14.71
CA ALA A 343 -10.26 -6.79 -16.14
C ALA A 343 -10.13 -5.40 -16.79
N ASP A 344 -10.96 -4.43 -16.35
CA ASP A 344 -10.83 -3.04 -16.79
C ASP A 344 -9.53 -2.40 -16.25
N ARG A 345 -9.18 -2.64 -14.99
CA ARG A 345 -7.92 -2.15 -14.38
C ARG A 345 -6.70 -2.64 -15.15
N ASP A 346 -6.64 -3.92 -15.50
CA ASP A 346 -5.50 -4.51 -16.21
C ASP A 346 -5.36 -3.98 -17.64
N PHE A 347 -6.45 -3.49 -18.24
CA PHE A 347 -6.44 -2.93 -19.58
C PHE A 347 -6.19 -1.42 -19.61
N TYR A 348 -6.77 -0.66 -18.68
CA TYR A 348 -6.86 0.80 -18.79
C TYR A 348 -5.99 1.57 -17.79
N TYR A 349 -5.59 1.01 -16.64
CA TYR A 349 -4.98 1.82 -15.59
C TYR A 349 -3.48 2.01 -15.84
N GLY A 350 -3.00 3.23 -15.68
CA GLY A 350 -1.61 3.62 -15.89
C GLY A 350 -1.19 4.81 -15.03
N ASP A 351 -0.10 5.44 -15.46
CA ASP A 351 0.40 6.69 -14.90
C ASP A 351 -0.31 7.87 -15.60
N PRO A 352 -1.17 8.63 -14.89
CA PRO A 352 -1.96 9.71 -15.47
C PRO A 352 -1.12 10.88 -15.99
N TYR A 353 0.16 10.93 -15.60
CA TYR A 353 1.09 11.98 -16.01
C TYR A 353 1.69 11.71 -17.40
N PHE A 354 1.39 10.55 -18.00
CA PHE A 354 1.80 10.18 -19.33
C PHE A 354 0.59 9.89 -20.24
N PRO A 355 0.57 10.44 -21.46
CA PRO A 355 -0.52 10.16 -22.39
C PRO A 355 -0.46 8.71 -22.93
N PRO A 356 -1.61 8.15 -23.34
CA PRO A 356 -2.94 8.78 -23.35
C PRO A 356 -3.62 8.75 -21.98
N GLU A 357 -4.43 9.78 -21.70
CA GLU A 357 -5.23 9.89 -20.49
C GLU A 357 -6.19 8.69 -20.33
N GLU A 358 -6.22 8.10 -19.14
CA GLU A 358 -7.08 6.95 -18.86
C GLU A 358 -8.56 7.35 -18.78
N PRO A 359 -9.50 6.49 -19.21
CA PRO A 359 -10.93 6.81 -19.27
C PRO A 359 -11.62 6.72 -17.90
N MET A 360 -11.12 7.45 -16.90
CA MET A 360 -11.56 7.33 -15.51
C MET A 360 -13.00 7.81 -15.28
N GLU A 361 -13.46 8.84 -16.00
CA GLU A 361 -14.86 9.27 -15.94
C GLU A 361 -15.79 8.15 -16.42
N GLY A 362 -15.45 7.50 -17.53
CA GLY A 362 -16.21 6.39 -18.07
C GLY A 362 -16.17 5.15 -17.17
N LEU A 363 -14.98 4.79 -16.67
CA LEU A 363 -14.78 3.64 -15.77
C LEU A 363 -15.56 3.78 -14.46
N LEU A 364 -15.67 5.00 -13.93
CA LEU A 364 -16.39 5.29 -12.69
C LEU A 364 -17.85 5.73 -12.92
N SER A 365 -18.33 5.73 -14.16
CA SER A 365 -19.73 6.03 -14.48
C SER A 365 -20.67 4.97 -13.90
N LYS A 366 -21.80 5.44 -13.33
CA LYS A 366 -22.87 4.56 -12.86
C LYS A 366 -23.54 3.81 -14.01
N ASP A 367 -23.66 4.44 -15.17
CA ASP A 367 -24.28 3.81 -16.33
C ASP A 367 -23.39 2.71 -16.89
N TYR A 368 -22.07 2.95 -16.99
CA TYR A 368 -21.10 1.92 -17.35
C TYR A 368 -21.14 0.75 -16.36
N ALA A 369 -21.17 1.03 -15.05
CA ALA A 369 -21.24 0.01 -14.03
C ALA A 369 -22.50 -0.88 -14.13
N ARG A 370 -23.65 -0.32 -14.51
CA ARG A 370 -24.87 -1.13 -14.77
C ARG A 370 -24.72 -2.03 -15.99
N ASP A 371 -24.10 -1.52 -17.04
CA ASP A 371 -23.79 -2.33 -18.23
C ASP A 371 -22.86 -3.49 -17.86
N ARG A 372 -21.81 -3.23 -17.09
CA ARG A 372 -20.91 -4.26 -16.57
C ARG A 372 -21.66 -5.27 -15.68
N ALA A 373 -22.51 -4.81 -14.75
CA ALA A 373 -23.32 -5.67 -13.89
C ALA A 373 -24.25 -6.59 -14.68
N SER A 374 -24.73 -6.16 -15.86
CA SER A 374 -25.59 -6.96 -16.72
C SER A 374 -24.90 -8.20 -17.32
N LEU A 375 -23.56 -8.22 -17.33
CA LEU A 375 -22.75 -9.33 -17.83
C LEU A 375 -22.59 -10.48 -16.82
N ILE A 376 -23.02 -10.29 -15.57
CA ILE A 376 -22.91 -11.31 -14.53
C ILE A 376 -23.82 -12.50 -14.87
N ASP A 377 -23.22 -13.63 -15.27
CA ASP A 377 -23.91 -14.92 -15.32
C ASP A 377 -24.18 -15.38 -13.89
N TRP A 378 -25.44 -15.57 -13.54
CA TRP A 378 -25.87 -15.88 -12.18
C TRP A 378 -25.81 -17.37 -11.83
N ASP A 379 -25.56 -18.23 -12.81
CA ASP A 379 -25.50 -19.68 -12.65
C ASP A 379 -24.05 -20.20 -12.59
N ARG A 380 -23.06 -19.41 -13.04
CA ARG A 380 -21.64 -19.80 -13.08
C ARG A 380 -20.69 -18.62 -13.17
N ASN A 381 -19.41 -18.87 -12.90
CA ASN A 381 -18.34 -17.94 -13.19
C ASN A 381 -18.01 -17.92 -14.69
N ASP A 382 -17.72 -16.73 -15.22
CA ASP A 382 -17.12 -16.56 -16.54
C ASP A 382 -15.58 -16.48 -16.42
N PRO A 383 -14.83 -17.51 -16.88
CA PRO A 383 -13.37 -17.50 -16.87
C PRO A 383 -12.76 -16.65 -18.01
N ASP A 384 -13.55 -16.26 -19.01
CA ASP A 384 -13.11 -15.52 -20.19
C ASP A 384 -13.53 -14.04 -20.10
N ILE A 385 -13.91 -13.56 -18.91
CA ILE A 385 -14.36 -12.18 -18.70
C ILE A 385 -13.26 -11.17 -19.03
N GLY A 386 -13.58 -10.22 -19.90
CA GLY A 386 -12.67 -9.19 -20.39
C GLY A 386 -13.05 -7.76 -19.99
N PRO A 387 -12.19 -6.79 -20.30
CA PRO A 387 -12.48 -5.37 -20.15
C PRO A 387 -13.68 -4.97 -21.02
N GLY A 388 -14.40 -3.92 -20.60
CA GLY A 388 -15.45 -3.28 -21.38
C GLY A 388 -14.93 -2.06 -22.13
N ASP A 389 -15.85 -1.28 -22.71
CA ASP A 389 -15.53 0.00 -23.37
C ASP A 389 -16.11 1.18 -22.56
N PRO A 390 -15.31 1.86 -21.73
CA PRO A 390 -15.77 2.99 -20.92
C PRO A 390 -15.84 4.32 -21.71
N TYR A 391 -15.19 4.42 -22.87
CA TYR A 391 -15.08 5.70 -23.61
C TYR A 391 -16.43 6.33 -24.00
N PRO A 392 -17.45 5.58 -24.44
CA PRO A 392 -18.77 6.14 -24.71
C PRO A 392 -19.41 6.84 -23.51
N TYR A 393 -19.05 6.44 -22.29
CA TYR A 393 -19.58 6.98 -21.03
C TYR A 393 -18.92 8.30 -20.60
N GLN A 394 -17.89 8.73 -21.32
CA GLN A 394 -17.22 10.03 -21.17
C GLN A 394 -17.14 10.80 -22.51
N GLY A 395 -18.02 10.46 -23.46
CA GLY A 395 -18.13 11.16 -24.75
C GLY A 395 -16.97 10.94 -25.72
N GLY A 396 -16.17 9.89 -25.53
CA GLY A 396 -14.99 9.58 -26.34
C GLY A 396 -15.16 8.37 -27.27
N ILE A 397 -14.15 8.15 -28.11
CA ILE A 397 -13.97 6.92 -28.89
C ILE A 397 -12.73 6.21 -28.35
N ASN A 398 -12.83 4.92 -28.07
CA ASN A 398 -11.74 4.12 -27.53
C ASN A 398 -10.55 4.06 -28.51
N PRO A 399 -9.38 4.62 -28.17
CA PRO A 399 -8.19 4.58 -29.00
C PRO A 399 -7.56 3.19 -29.05
N PHE A 400 -7.93 2.30 -28.12
CA PHE A 400 -7.41 0.95 -27.99
C PHE A 400 -8.40 -0.12 -28.48
N ARG A 401 -9.36 0.26 -29.33
CA ARG A 401 -10.41 -0.66 -29.81
C ARG A 401 -9.84 -1.95 -30.42
N GLU A 402 -8.75 -1.87 -31.18
CA GLU A 402 -8.12 -3.06 -31.77
C GLU A 402 -7.59 -4.03 -30.70
N TYR A 403 -7.00 -3.51 -29.62
CA TYR A 403 -6.53 -4.31 -28.48
C TYR A 403 -7.70 -4.87 -27.67
N LEU A 404 -8.78 -4.09 -27.51
CA LEU A 404 -9.99 -4.49 -26.80
C LEU A 404 -10.71 -5.63 -27.54
N GLU A 405 -10.90 -5.50 -28.85
CA GLU A 405 -11.52 -6.53 -29.70
C GLU A 405 -10.67 -7.81 -29.77
N GLY A 406 -9.34 -7.66 -29.72
CA GLY A 406 -8.39 -8.76 -29.64
C GLY A 406 -8.15 -9.31 -28.23
N TRP A 407 -8.83 -8.78 -27.20
CA TRP A 407 -8.60 -9.17 -25.81
C TRP A 407 -9.17 -10.57 -25.56
N HIS A 408 -8.30 -11.56 -25.76
CA HIS A 408 -8.48 -12.90 -25.26
C HIS A 408 -7.39 -13.13 -24.22
N THR A 409 -7.77 -13.49 -23.00
CA THR A 409 -6.81 -13.97 -21.98
C THR A 409 -5.94 -15.02 -22.64
N VAL A 410 -4.64 -14.72 -22.77
CA VAL A 410 -3.65 -15.53 -23.47
C VAL A 410 -3.83 -16.99 -23.07
N LYS A 411 -4.36 -17.81 -23.98
CA LYS A 411 -4.32 -19.27 -23.85
C LYS A 411 -2.85 -19.69 -23.98
N GLU A 412 -2.24 -19.98 -22.84
CA GLU A 412 -1.39 -21.16 -22.68
C GLU A 412 -0.09 -21.23 -23.50
N GLN A 413 0.49 -20.11 -23.97
CA GLN A 413 1.77 -20.14 -24.72
C GLN A 413 2.98 -19.54 -23.99
N SER A 414 2.83 -19.09 -22.75
CA SER A 414 3.97 -18.54 -22.00
C SER A 414 3.77 -18.69 -20.49
N ARG A 415 3.77 -19.94 -20.02
CA ARG A 415 4.28 -20.25 -18.68
C ARG A 415 5.59 -21.02 -18.87
N PRO A 416 6.72 -20.54 -18.36
CA PRO A 416 7.95 -21.36 -18.33
C PRO A 416 7.75 -22.65 -17.52
#